data_AF-A0A1V4TW21-F1
#
_entry.id   AF-A0A1V4TW21-F1
#
_cell.length_a   1.000
_cell.length_b   1.000
_cell.length_c   1.000
_cell.angle_alpha   90.00
_cell.angle_beta   90.00
_cell.angle_gamma   90.00
#
_symmetry.space_group_name_H-M   'P 1'
#
loop_
_entity.id
_entity.type
_entity.pdbx_description
1 polymer ?
#
loop_
_entity_poly.entity_id
_entity_poly.type
_entity_poly.pdbx_seq_one_letter_code
_entity_poly.pdbx_strand_id
1 'polypeptide(L)'
;MPGVRLENRLGHEMVLADPLLHKVIYNLLENAARHGKRASYVRFRSEVEDGDLLIICEDDGVGVPSGSKETIFQRGVGSNTGDGLFFVRTILSITGMTIVEDGVPGEGARFVIRVPHVNWR
;
A
#
# COMPACT_ATOMS: atom_id res chain seq x y z
N MET A 1 -1.48 3.61 -18.19
CA MET A 1 -0.03 3.36 -18.11
C MET A 1 0.35 2.30 -19.12
N PRO A 2 0.84 2.63 -20.32
CA PRO A 2 1.47 1.62 -21.16
C PRO A 2 2.86 1.31 -20.59
N GLY A 3 3.09 0.08 -20.13
CA GLY A 3 4.43 -0.43 -19.83
C GLY A 3 4.77 -0.79 -18.36
N VAL A 4 3.90 -0.52 -17.38
CA VAL A 4 4.14 -0.95 -15.99
C VAL A 4 3.61 -2.36 -15.79
N ARG A 5 4.48 -3.28 -15.37
CA ARG A 5 4.12 -4.68 -15.09
C ARG A 5 3.48 -4.78 -13.71
N LEU A 6 2.27 -5.31 -13.66
CA LEU A 6 1.65 -5.71 -12.39
C LEU A 6 2.07 -7.15 -12.05
N GLU A 7 2.71 -7.33 -10.91
CA GLU A 7 3.10 -8.64 -10.39
C GLU A 7 2.23 -9.00 -9.19
N ASN A 8 1.49 -10.10 -9.28
CA ASN A 8 0.77 -10.65 -8.14
C ASN A 8 1.52 -11.88 -7.60
N ARG A 9 2.03 -11.76 -6.38
CA ARG A 9 2.67 -12.82 -5.60
C ARG A 9 1.98 -13.03 -4.25
N LEU A 10 0.70 -12.66 -4.15
CA LEU A 10 -0.14 -12.99 -3.01
C LEU A 10 -0.42 -14.50 -3.00
N GLY A 11 -0.55 -15.05 -1.80
CA GLY A 11 -1.00 -16.42 -1.62
C GLY A 11 -2.51 -16.58 -1.77
N HIS A 12 -3.05 -17.57 -1.06
CA HIS A 12 -4.48 -17.89 -1.04
C HIS A 12 -5.10 -17.60 0.34
N GLU A 13 -4.52 -16.68 1.10
CA GLU A 13 -4.98 -16.28 2.42
C GLU A 13 -6.34 -15.58 2.30
N MET A 14 -7.24 -15.89 3.23
CA MET A 14 -8.52 -15.20 3.38
C MET A 14 -8.40 -14.15 4.46
N VAL A 15 -8.77 -12.91 4.15
CA VAL A 15 -8.66 -11.78 5.08
C VAL A 15 -10.05 -11.22 5.38
N LEU A 16 -10.35 -11.03 6.67
CA LEU A 16 -11.51 -10.28 7.12
C LEU A 16 -11.26 -8.79 6.86
N ALA A 17 -11.95 -8.22 5.89
CA ALA A 17 -11.75 -6.84 5.45
C ALA A 17 -13.06 -6.07 5.30
N ASP A 18 -12.96 -4.75 5.36
CA ASP A 18 -14.07 -3.86 4.98
C ASP A 18 -14.39 -4.01 3.48
N PRO A 19 -15.68 -3.92 3.05
CA PRO A 19 -16.06 -4.02 1.63
C PRO A 19 -15.34 -3.02 0.72
N LEU A 20 -14.82 -1.92 1.26
CA LEU A 20 -14.06 -0.91 0.54
C LEU A 20 -12.58 -1.26 0.37
N LEU A 21 -12.11 -2.46 0.76
CA LEU A 21 -10.72 -2.89 0.56
C LEU A 21 -10.24 -2.74 -0.89
N HIS A 22 -11.13 -2.95 -1.87
CA HIS A 22 -10.80 -2.72 -3.28
C HIS A 22 -10.33 -1.28 -3.57
N LYS A 23 -10.83 -0.29 -2.82
CA LYS A 23 -10.36 1.11 -2.90
C LYS A 23 -8.96 1.27 -2.34
N VAL A 24 -8.57 0.49 -1.34
CA VAL A 24 -7.18 0.47 -0.83
C VAL A 24 -6.24 0.07 -1.95
N ILE A 25 -6.52 -1.06 -2.61
CA ILE A 25 -5.70 -1.59 -3.70
C ILE A 25 -5.64 -0.58 -4.85
N TYR A 26 -6.79 -0.01 -5.25
CA TYR A 26 -6.87 1.01 -6.29
C TYR A 26 -6.01 2.25 -5.97
N ASN A 27 -6.08 2.78 -4.73
CA ASN A 27 -5.30 3.94 -4.34
C ASN A 27 -3.79 3.66 -4.34
N LEU A 28 -3.35 2.47 -3.94
CA LEU A 28 -1.93 2.10 -3.98
C LEU A 28 -1.42 2.00 -5.43
N LEU A 29 -2.21 1.37 -6.32
CA LEU A 29 -1.90 1.33 -7.75
C LEU A 29 -1.88 2.73 -8.38
N GLU A 30 -2.84 3.58 -8.02
CA GLU A 30 -2.88 4.96 -8.50
C GLU A 30 -1.70 5.79 -8.00
N ASN A 31 -1.26 5.58 -6.76
CA ASN A 31 -0.06 6.23 -6.22
C ASN A 31 1.19 5.83 -6.97
N ALA A 32 1.40 4.53 -7.19
CA ALA A 32 2.50 4.06 -8.04
C ALA A 32 2.40 4.68 -9.45
N ALA A 33 1.17 4.82 -9.97
CA ALA A 33 0.95 5.39 -11.29
C ALA A 33 1.34 6.86 -11.43
N ARG A 34 0.97 7.66 -10.43
CA ARG A 34 1.17 9.11 -10.42
C ARG A 34 2.55 9.51 -9.92
N HIS A 35 3.07 8.79 -8.93
CA HIS A 35 4.27 9.17 -8.18
C HIS A 35 5.47 8.28 -8.48
N GLY A 36 5.28 7.07 -9.00
CA GLY A 36 6.37 6.14 -9.30
C GLY A 36 7.38 6.69 -10.31
N LYS A 37 6.93 7.52 -11.28
CA LYS A 37 7.71 8.17 -12.37
C LYS A 37 8.50 7.22 -13.27
N ARG A 38 9.50 6.53 -12.70
CA ARG A 38 10.38 5.54 -13.34
C ARG A 38 9.99 4.10 -13.02
N ALA A 39 8.89 3.90 -12.30
CA ALA A 39 8.40 2.58 -11.96
C ALA A 39 8.15 1.76 -13.23
N SER A 40 8.80 0.60 -13.32
CA SER A 40 8.60 -0.41 -14.35
C SER A 40 7.70 -1.55 -13.86
N TYR A 41 7.57 -1.72 -12.53
CA TYR A 41 6.65 -2.68 -11.94
C TYR A 41 5.91 -2.12 -10.72
N VAL A 42 4.77 -2.75 -10.44
CA VAL A 42 4.13 -2.72 -9.12
C VAL A 42 3.91 -4.16 -8.72
N ARG A 43 4.31 -4.54 -7.51
CA ARG A 43 4.21 -5.90 -6.99
C ARG A 43 3.40 -5.93 -5.72
N PHE A 44 2.47 -6.88 -5.67
CA PHE A 44 1.84 -7.32 -4.43
C PHE A 44 2.44 -8.65 -3.97
N ARG A 45 2.78 -8.78 -2.70
CA ARG A 45 3.22 -10.03 -2.07
C ARG A 45 2.70 -10.15 -0.65
N SER A 46 2.55 -11.38 -0.17
CA SER A 46 2.25 -11.66 1.23
C SER A 46 3.44 -12.29 1.94
N GLU A 47 3.61 -11.97 3.21
CA GLU A 47 4.53 -12.66 4.12
C GLU A 47 3.93 -12.72 5.52
N VAL A 48 4.38 -13.67 6.35
CA VAL A 48 3.91 -13.79 7.74
C VAL A 48 5.04 -13.39 8.67
N GLU A 49 4.76 -12.47 9.58
CA GLU A 49 5.71 -11.96 10.57
C GLU A 49 5.01 -11.92 11.93
N ASP A 50 5.60 -12.56 12.94
CA ASP A 50 5.07 -12.63 14.31
C ASP A 50 3.59 -13.07 14.41
N GLY A 51 3.14 -13.90 13.46
CA GLY A 51 1.77 -14.41 13.38
C GLY A 51 0.79 -13.51 12.61
N ASP A 52 1.17 -12.27 12.33
CA ASP A 52 0.39 -11.35 11.51
C ASP A 52 0.71 -11.56 10.02
N LEU A 53 -0.29 -11.34 9.16
CA LEU A 53 -0.12 -11.36 7.72
C LEU A 53 0.26 -9.96 7.24
N LEU A 54 1.38 -9.85 6.53
CA LEU A 54 1.81 -8.63 5.87
C LEU A 54 1.42 -8.70 4.40
N ILE A 55 0.61 -7.76 3.94
CA ILE A 55 0.33 -7.53 2.53
C ILE A 55 1.16 -6.35 2.08
N ILE A 56 2.07 -6.58 1.13
CA ILE A 56 3.07 -5.59 0.72
C ILE A 56 2.81 -5.19 -0.71
N CYS A 57 2.67 -3.88 -0.93
CA CYS A 57 2.64 -3.25 -2.24
C CYS A 57 3.93 -2.47 -2.45
N GLU A 58 4.74 -2.87 -3.43
CA GLU A 58 6.03 -2.24 -3.73
C GLU A 58 6.16 -1.88 -5.21
N ASP A 59 6.77 -0.74 -5.50
CA ASP A 59 7.17 -0.31 -6.85
C ASP A 59 8.66 -0.03 -6.91
N ASP A 60 9.25 0.05 -8.11
CA ASP A 60 10.64 0.45 -8.36
C ASP A 60 10.75 1.92 -8.80
N GLY A 61 9.85 2.75 -8.30
CA GLY A 61 9.79 4.18 -8.60
C GLY A 61 10.82 5.00 -7.83
N VAL A 62 10.52 6.29 -7.68
CA VAL A 62 11.37 7.22 -6.90
C VAL A 62 11.19 7.08 -5.39
N GLY A 63 10.17 6.35 -4.94
CA GLY A 63 9.82 6.20 -3.54
C GLY A 63 9.30 7.48 -2.87
N VAL A 64 9.01 7.37 -1.58
CA VAL A 64 8.55 8.48 -0.74
C VAL A 64 9.73 9.04 0.05
N PRO A 65 9.91 10.38 0.12
CA PRO A 65 10.94 11.00 0.96
C PRO A 65 10.82 10.62 2.45
N SER A 66 11.95 10.42 3.14
CA SER A 66 11.96 10.01 4.55
C SER A 66 11.19 10.95 5.47
N GLY A 67 11.24 12.26 5.22
CA GLY A 67 10.49 13.27 5.99
C GLY A 67 8.98 13.27 5.73
N SER A 68 8.49 12.47 4.79
CA SER A 68 7.09 12.47 4.36
C SER A 68 6.35 11.15 4.62
N LYS A 69 7.05 10.11 5.11
CA LYS A 69 6.53 8.73 5.29
C LYS A 69 5.21 8.68 6.07
N GLU A 70 5.12 9.47 7.14
CA GLU A 70 3.92 9.53 7.95
C GLU A 70 2.93 10.60 7.46
N THR A 71 3.43 11.74 6.98
CA THR A 71 2.58 12.85 6.56
C THR A 71 1.77 12.55 5.31
N ILE A 72 2.23 11.63 4.43
CA ILE A 72 1.49 11.24 3.21
C ILE A 72 0.13 10.61 3.51
N PHE A 73 -0.10 10.16 4.74
CA PHE A 73 -1.39 9.61 5.17
C PHE A 73 -2.27 10.64 5.88
N GLN A 74 -1.80 11.88 6.05
CA GLN A 74 -2.62 12.96 6.59
C GLN A 74 -3.60 13.46 5.54
N ARG A 75 -4.75 13.94 6.01
CA ARG A 75 -5.81 14.49 5.15
C ARG A 75 -5.30 15.70 4.37
N GLY A 76 -5.67 15.81 3.09
CA GLY A 76 -5.27 16.92 2.23
C GLY A 76 -3.84 16.86 1.66
N VAL A 77 -3.14 15.73 1.78
CA VAL A 77 -1.80 15.53 1.22
C VAL A 77 -1.87 14.80 -0.13
N GLY A 78 -1.53 15.49 -1.23
CA GLY A 78 -1.50 14.95 -2.59
C GLY A 78 -2.25 15.80 -3.63
N SER A 79 -2.13 15.47 -4.92
CA SER A 79 -2.76 16.21 -6.03
C SER A 79 -4.05 15.52 -6.52
N ASN A 80 -5.15 16.27 -6.65
CA ASN A 80 -6.55 15.86 -6.83
C ASN A 80 -7.15 15.14 -5.62
N THR A 81 -7.88 15.93 -4.81
CA THR A 81 -8.51 15.66 -3.49
C THR A 81 -7.60 15.34 -2.31
N GLY A 82 -6.36 14.89 -2.49
CA GLY A 82 -5.36 14.81 -1.41
C GLY A 82 -5.70 13.86 -0.25
N ASP A 83 -6.74 13.05 -0.41
CA ASP A 83 -7.26 12.19 0.67
C ASP A 83 -7.00 10.70 0.41
N GLY A 84 -6.33 10.32 -0.68
CA GLY A 84 -6.19 8.91 -1.11
C GLY A 84 -5.62 8.00 -0.04
N LEU A 85 -4.39 8.27 0.43
CA LEU A 85 -3.75 7.47 1.48
C LEU A 85 -4.38 7.66 2.86
N PHE A 86 -4.96 8.84 3.13
CA PHE A 86 -5.77 9.06 4.33
C PHE A 86 -6.98 8.12 4.35
N PHE A 87 -7.71 7.99 3.23
CA PHE A 87 -8.80 7.05 3.09
C PHE A 87 -8.33 5.60 3.18
N VAL A 88 -7.16 5.27 2.62
CA VAL A 88 -6.57 3.92 2.77
C VAL A 88 -6.42 3.57 4.25
N ARG A 89 -5.76 4.45 5.03
CA ARG A 89 -5.56 4.23 6.46
C ARG A 89 -6.89 4.13 7.21
N THR A 90 -7.87 4.95 6.84
CA THR A 90 -9.21 4.92 7.43
C THR A 90 -9.91 3.58 7.18
N ILE A 91 -9.94 3.10 5.93
CA ILE A 91 -10.59 1.83 5.56
C ILE A 91 -9.94 0.65 6.30
N LEU A 92 -8.60 0.59 6.32
CA LEU A 92 -7.86 -0.47 6.99
C LEU A 92 -8.14 -0.49 8.50
N SER A 93 -8.22 0.70 9.12
CA SER A 93 -8.48 0.81 10.55
C SER A 93 -9.85 0.27 11.00
N ILE A 94 -10.85 0.20 10.11
CA ILE A 94 -12.19 -0.36 10.40
C ILE A 94 -12.09 -1.81 10.90
N THR A 95 -11.14 -2.56 10.35
CA THR A 95 -10.90 -3.97 10.70
C THR A 95 -9.66 -4.16 11.58
N GLY A 96 -9.11 -3.08 12.13
CA GLY A 96 -7.91 -3.12 12.97
C GLY A 96 -6.61 -3.37 12.20
N MET A 97 -6.62 -3.28 10.88
CA MET A 97 -5.40 -3.33 10.07
C MET A 97 -4.66 -1.99 10.14
N THR A 98 -3.35 -2.04 9.94
CA THR A 98 -2.50 -0.86 9.86
C THR A 98 -1.77 -0.80 8.53
N ILE A 99 -1.29 0.39 8.16
CA ILE A 99 -0.44 0.59 6.98
C ILE A 99 0.69 1.54 7.31
N VAL A 100 1.89 1.17 6.87
CA VAL A 100 3.08 2.01 6.90
C VAL A 100 3.70 2.08 5.51
N GLU A 101 4.49 3.11 5.26
CA GLU A 101 5.40 3.14 4.12
C GLU A 101 6.83 3.15 4.64
N ASP A 102 7.59 2.11 4.32
CA ASP A 102 8.93 1.85 4.86
C ASP A 102 9.98 1.60 3.76
N GLY A 103 9.67 1.97 2.52
CA GLY A 103 10.59 1.88 1.40
C GLY A 103 11.77 2.85 1.52
N VAL A 104 12.80 2.63 0.69
CA VAL A 104 13.98 3.50 0.65
C VAL A 104 13.79 4.56 -0.45
N PRO A 105 13.88 5.87 -0.14
CA PRO A 105 13.79 6.91 -1.15
C PRO A 105 14.82 6.68 -2.27
N GLY A 106 14.37 6.72 -3.53
CA GLY A 106 15.20 6.46 -4.70
C GLY A 106 15.21 5.00 -5.17
N GLU A 107 14.78 4.06 -4.33
CA GLU A 107 14.71 2.62 -4.66
C GLU A 107 13.28 2.12 -4.89
N GLY A 108 12.27 2.93 -4.52
CA GLY A 108 10.87 2.58 -4.69
C GLY A 108 10.02 2.95 -3.48
N ALA A 109 8.70 2.84 -3.62
CA ALA A 109 7.80 2.88 -2.46
C ALA A 109 7.51 1.45 -1.99
N ARG A 110 7.42 1.25 -0.67
CA ARG A 110 7.00 -0.02 -0.07
C ARG A 110 5.93 0.27 0.98
N PHE A 111 4.69 -0.04 0.64
CA PHE A 111 3.55 0.05 1.54
C PHE A 111 3.29 -1.32 2.16
N VAL A 112 3.31 -1.39 3.50
CA VAL A 112 3.11 -2.62 4.26
C VAL A 112 1.80 -2.51 5.02
N ILE A 113 0.83 -3.33 4.64
CA ILE A 113 -0.44 -3.49 5.36
C ILE A 113 -0.26 -4.66 6.33
N ARG A 114 -0.41 -4.41 7.63
CA ARG A 114 -0.39 -5.48 8.64
C ARG A 114 -1.81 -5.88 9.00
N VAL A 115 -2.11 -7.15 8.78
CA VAL A 115 -3.38 -7.82 9.09
C VAL A 115 -3.18 -8.64 10.36
N PRO A 116 -3.88 -8.30 11.47
CA PRO A 116 -3.78 -9.05 12.72
C PRO A 116 -4.08 -10.54 12.53
N HIS A 117 -3.37 -11.43 13.23
CA HIS A 117 -3.55 -12.89 13.15
C HIS A 117 -5.00 -13.38 13.30
N VAL A 118 -5.83 -12.66 14.06
CA VAL A 118 -7.26 -12.99 14.24
C VAL A 118 -8.13 -12.72 13.00
N ASN A 119 -7.60 -11.98 12.02
CA ASN A 119 -8.31 -11.50 10.85
C ASN A 119 -7.92 -12.21 9.56
N TRP A 120 -7.11 -13.27 9.61
CA TRP A 120 -6.76 -14.03 8.41
C TRP A 120 -6.69 -15.54 8.64
N ARG A 121 -6.82 -16.33 7.56
CA ARG A 121 -6.71 -17.80 7.54
C ARG A 121 -6.12 -18.29 6.23
#